data_AF-A0A888YTG5-F1
#
_entry.id   AF-A0A888YTG5-F1
#
_cell.length_a   1.000
_cell.length_b   1.000
_cell.length_c   1.000
_cell.angle_alpha   90.00
_cell.angle_beta   90.00
_cell.angle_gamma   90.00
#
_symmetry.space_group_name_H-M   'P 1'
#
loop_
_entity.id
_entity.type
_entity.pdbx_description
1 polymer ?
#
loop_
_entity_poly.entity_id
_entity_poly.type
_entity_poly.pdbx_seq_one_letter_code
_entity_poly.pdbx_strand_id
1 'polypeptide(L)'
;MFLFSVLFTSILSLILVSVYFLTNYISYTDQGEKMTAFECGFDPLSKMRSPFSTRFFLLVVLFLIFDVEIALLFPMLSLFQTSITWISTTALMLFLAILLFGMFHEWNEGALDWFSS
;
A
#
# COMPACT_ATOMS: atom_id res chain seq x y z
N MET A 1 3.50 -0.78 43.85
CA MET A 1 3.82 0.02 42.66
C MET A 1 2.86 -0.27 41.51
N PHE A 2 2.70 -1.53 41.08
CA PHE A 2 1.77 -1.92 40.00
C PHE A 2 0.29 -1.54 40.25
N LEU A 3 -0.21 -1.75 41.46
CA LEU A 3 -1.59 -1.39 41.83
C LEU A 3 -1.86 0.11 41.76
N PHE A 4 -0.85 0.92 42.09
CA PHE A 4 -0.93 2.38 42.02
C PHE A 4 -0.94 2.88 40.56
N SER A 5 -0.15 2.28 39.67
CA SER A 5 -0.19 2.61 38.23
C SER A 5 -1.51 2.22 37.57
N VAL A 6 -2.14 1.12 38.00
CA VAL A 6 -3.46 0.70 37.48
C VAL A 6 -4.56 1.67 37.92
N LEU A 7 -4.56 2.07 39.20
CA LEU A 7 -5.52 3.06 39.70
C LEU A 7 -5.35 4.41 38.98
N PHE A 8 -4.12 4.89 38.85
CA PHE A 8 -3.82 6.16 38.19
C PHE A 8 -4.32 6.18 36.74
N THR A 9 -4.04 5.13 35.96
CA THR A 9 -4.47 5.04 34.55
C THR A 9 -5.99 4.94 34.41
N SER A 10 -6.67 4.22 35.30
CA SER A 10 -8.14 4.13 35.29
C SER A 10 -8.80 5.49 35.56
N ILE A 11 -8.30 6.25 36.55
CA ILE A 11 -8.81 7.58 36.90
C ILE A 11 -8.57 8.56 35.76
N LEU A 12 -7.37 8.55 35.17
CA LEU A 12 -7.05 9.38 34.01
C LEU A 12 -8.01 9.12 32.84
N SER A 13 -8.28 7.85 32.53
CA SER A 13 -9.19 7.49 31.44
C SER A 13 -10.63 7.99 31.68
N LEU A 14 -11.12 7.89 32.93
CA LEU A 14 -12.45 8.39 33.32
C LEU A 14 -12.55 9.92 33.18
N ILE A 15 -11.50 10.64 33.57
CA ILE A 15 -11.43 12.10 33.44
C ILE A 15 -11.44 12.50 31.97
N LEU A 16 -10.67 11.82 31.11
CA LEU A 16 -10.66 12.13 29.67
C LEU A 16 -12.03 11.90 29.02
N VAL A 17 -12.70 10.80 29.38
CA VAL A 17 -14.04 10.49 28.88
C VAL A 17 -15.07 11.51 29.37
N SER A 18 -15.02 11.93 30.64
CA SER A 18 -15.95 12.93 31.17
C SER A 18 -15.73 14.30 30.53
N VAL A 19 -14.47 14.71 30.31
CA VAL A 19 -14.13 15.94 29.57
C VAL A 19 -14.63 15.87 28.13
N TYR A 20 -14.51 14.72 27.45
CA TYR A 20 -15.06 14.54 26.12
C TYR A 20 -16.57 14.76 26.11
N PHE A 21 -17.33 14.13 27.01
CA PHE A 21 -18.78 14.31 27.05
C PHE A 21 -19.21 15.74 27.43
N LEU A 22 -18.46 16.42 28.29
CA LEU A 22 -18.73 17.82 28.65
C LEU A 22 -18.43 18.80 27.51
N THR A 23 -17.42 18.51 26.69
CA THR A 23 -17.00 19.38 25.58
C THR A 23 -17.63 19.01 24.24
N ASN A 24 -18.27 17.85 24.14
CA ASN A 24 -18.90 17.39 22.91
C ASN A 24 -20.18 18.18 22.61
N TYR A 25 -20.00 19.35 22.00
CA TYR A 25 -21.08 20.17 21.48
C TYR A 25 -21.53 19.60 20.13
N ILE A 26 -22.44 18.61 20.19
CA ILE A 26 -23.05 18.03 18.99
C ILE A 26 -24.09 19.03 18.47
N SER A 27 -23.66 19.95 17.60
CA SER A 27 -24.57 20.72 16.76
C SER A 27 -25.17 19.77 15.70
N TYR A 28 -26.42 19.35 15.90
CA TYR A 28 -27.15 18.50 14.94
C TYR A 28 -27.42 19.20 13.60
N THR A 29 -27.38 20.54 13.57
CA THR A 29 -27.62 21.36 12.38
C THR A 29 -26.48 21.29 11.36
N ASP A 30 -25.24 21.08 11.79
CA ASP A 30 -24.05 21.11 10.91
C ASP A 30 -23.63 19.72 10.43
N GLN A 31 -24.44 18.68 10.72
CA GLN A 31 -24.11 17.32 10.33
C GLN A 31 -24.10 17.13 8.81
N GLY A 32 -24.88 17.92 8.06
CA GLY A 32 -24.85 17.89 6.59
C GLY A 32 -23.46 18.27 6.06
N GLU A 33 -22.98 19.45 6.42
CA GLU A 33 -21.68 19.99 5.98
C GLU A 33 -20.47 19.20 6.51
N LYS A 34 -20.59 18.58 7.69
CA LYS A 34 -19.53 17.69 8.19
C LYS A 34 -19.42 16.38 7.40
N MET A 35 -20.49 16.01 6.68
CA MET A 35 -20.58 14.77 5.92
C MET A 35 -20.35 14.99 4.41
N THR A 36 -20.09 16.23 3.98
CA THR A 36 -19.72 16.55 2.60
C THR A 36 -18.21 16.39 2.37
N ALA A 37 -17.80 16.24 1.10
CA ALA A 37 -16.40 16.16 0.75
C ALA A 37 -15.70 17.51 0.94
N PHE A 38 -14.51 17.51 1.53
CA PHE A 38 -13.71 18.72 1.67
C PHE A 38 -13.09 19.12 0.32
N GLU A 39 -13.55 20.22 -0.27
CA GLU A 39 -13.00 20.77 -1.52
C GLU A 39 -12.54 22.22 -1.31
N CYS A 40 -11.67 22.42 -0.30
CA CYS A 40 -11.12 23.74 0.06
C CYS A 40 -12.18 24.82 0.35
N GLY A 41 -13.34 24.42 0.88
CA GLY A 41 -14.45 25.33 1.22
C GLY A 41 -15.45 25.56 0.07
N PHE A 42 -15.34 24.83 -1.04
CA PHE A 42 -16.31 24.84 -2.13
C PHE A 42 -17.14 23.56 -2.16
N ASP A 43 -18.32 23.63 -2.78
CA ASP A 43 -19.11 22.46 -3.11
C ASP A 43 -18.41 21.62 -4.18
N PRO A 44 -18.53 20.29 -4.12
CA PRO A 44 -17.83 19.42 -5.05
C PRO A 44 -18.25 19.65 -6.49
N LEU A 45 -17.30 20.05 -7.34
CA LEU A 45 -17.56 20.42 -8.74
C LEU A 45 -17.86 19.20 -9.62
N SER A 46 -17.40 18.02 -9.20
CA SER A 46 -17.55 16.77 -9.95
C SER A 46 -17.68 15.56 -9.04
N LYS A 47 -18.20 14.46 -9.57
CA LYS A 47 -18.21 13.19 -8.85
C LYS A 47 -16.77 12.70 -8.70
N MET A 48 -16.42 12.23 -7.50
CA MET A 48 -15.08 11.74 -7.13
C MET A 48 -14.55 10.59 -8.03
N ARG A 49 -15.41 9.95 -8.82
CA ARG A 49 -15.00 8.91 -9.78
C ARG A 49 -14.55 9.54 -11.10
N SER A 50 -13.34 10.08 -11.10
CA SER A 50 -12.62 10.35 -12.34
C SER A 50 -12.04 9.05 -12.91
N PRO A 51 -11.89 8.95 -14.25
CA PRO A 51 -11.16 7.84 -14.84
C PRO A 51 -9.74 7.82 -14.27
N PHE A 52 -9.37 6.67 -13.70
CA PHE A 52 -8.05 6.42 -13.16
C PHE A 52 -7.01 6.39 -14.28
N SER A 53 -5.76 6.79 -13.98
CA SER A 53 -4.72 6.75 -14.99
C SER A 53 -4.37 5.30 -15.32
N THR A 54 -4.35 4.96 -16.61
CA THR A 54 -3.97 3.62 -17.09
C THR A 54 -2.53 3.26 -16.72
N ARG A 55 -1.68 4.27 -16.51
CA ARG A 55 -0.28 4.11 -16.09
C ARG A 55 -0.15 3.48 -14.70
N PHE A 56 -0.95 3.95 -13.73
CA PHE A 56 -0.95 3.32 -12.41
C PHE A 56 -1.47 1.89 -12.45
N PHE A 57 -2.42 1.59 -13.35
CA PHE A 57 -2.88 0.22 -13.54
C PHE A 57 -1.76 -0.70 -14.06
N LEU A 58 -0.99 -0.24 -15.05
CA LEU A 58 0.17 -0.98 -15.57
C LEU A 58 1.22 -1.24 -14.49
N LEU A 59 1.53 -0.24 -13.65
CA LEU A 59 2.46 -0.40 -12.54
C LEU A 59 1.99 -1.47 -11.53
N VAL A 60 0.69 -1.53 -11.24
CA VAL A 60 0.14 -2.56 -10.32
C VAL A 60 0.23 -3.96 -10.92
N VAL A 61 -0.06 -4.11 -12.22
CA VAL A 61 0.05 -5.41 -12.90
C VAL A 61 1.51 -5.86 -12.95
N LEU A 62 2.42 -4.96 -13.30
CA LEU A 62 3.86 -5.19 -13.35
C LEU A 62 4.41 -5.60 -11.97
N PHE A 63 4.00 -4.89 -10.91
CA PHE A 63 4.36 -5.25 -9.54
C PHE A 63 3.88 -6.66 -9.15
N LEU A 64 2.65 -7.03 -9.51
CA LEU A 64 2.09 -8.35 -9.22
C LEU A 64 2.89 -9.47 -9.90
N ILE A 65 3.25 -9.28 -11.17
CA ILE A 65 4.06 -10.24 -11.92
C ILE A 65 5.44 -10.42 -11.25
N PHE A 66 6.14 -9.31 -10.95
CA PHE A 66 7.45 -9.39 -10.29
C PHE A 66 7.40 -10.01 -8.90
N ASP A 67 6.34 -9.78 -8.13
CA ASP A 67 6.17 -10.40 -6.81
C ASP A 67 6.05 -11.94 -6.91
N VAL A 68 5.28 -12.43 -7.88
CA VAL A 68 5.17 -13.88 -8.16
C VAL A 68 6.52 -14.46 -8.63
N GLU A 69 7.25 -13.74 -9.46
CA GLU A 69 8.57 -14.16 -9.95
C GLU A 69 9.61 -14.24 -8.84
N ILE A 70 9.63 -13.28 -7.91
CA ILE A 70 10.51 -13.31 -6.74
C ILE A 70 10.13 -14.47 -5.81
N ALA A 71 8.84 -14.76 -5.64
CA ALA A 71 8.38 -15.90 -4.86
C ALA A 71 8.90 -17.24 -5.44
N LEU A 72 9.03 -17.36 -6.76
CA LEU A 72 9.61 -18.53 -7.43
C LEU A 72 11.15 -18.59 -7.32
N LEU A 73 11.80 -17.43 -7.16
CA LEU A 73 13.27 -17.34 -7.00
C LEU A 73 13.73 -17.85 -5.64
N PHE A 74 12.94 -17.67 -4.58
CA PHE A 74 13.28 -18.06 -3.20
C PHE A 74 13.59 -19.56 -3.02
N PRO A 75 12.73 -20.50 -3.49
CA PRO A 75 13.02 -21.92 -3.44
C PRO A 75 14.24 -22.34 -4.27
N MET A 76 14.52 -21.61 -5.36
CA MET A 76 15.71 -21.89 -6.16
C MET A 76 16.97 -21.52 -5.38
N LEU A 77 16.99 -20.40 -4.65
CA LEU A 77 18.13 -20.00 -3.81
C LEU A 77 18.44 -21.03 -2.71
N SER A 78 17.42 -21.66 -2.11
CA SER A 78 17.65 -22.71 -1.10
C SER A 78 18.20 -24.01 -1.70
N LEU A 79 17.90 -24.31 -2.97
CA LEU A 79 18.50 -25.44 -3.69
C LEU A 79 20.01 -25.25 -3.93
N PHE A 80 20.49 -24.02 -4.14
CA PHE A 80 21.93 -23.73 -4.27
C PHE A 80 22.72 -24.14 -3.02
N GLN A 81 22.11 -24.08 -1.84
CA GLN A 81 22.76 -24.43 -0.58
C GLN A 81 22.85 -25.94 -0.34
N THR A 82 21.93 -26.74 -0.92
CA THR A 82 21.75 -28.15 -0.58
C THR A 82 22.28 -29.11 -1.65
N SER A 83 21.97 -28.85 -2.92
CA SER A 83 22.43 -29.68 -4.04
C SER A 83 22.40 -28.89 -5.34
N ILE A 84 23.58 -28.56 -5.85
CA ILE A 84 23.72 -27.87 -7.11
C ILE A 84 23.91 -28.88 -8.25
N THR A 85 23.11 -28.77 -9.29
CA THR A 85 23.29 -29.57 -10.51
C THR A 85 23.46 -28.64 -11.70
N TRP A 86 24.10 -29.11 -12.77
CA TRP A 86 24.20 -28.35 -14.03
C TRP A 86 22.82 -27.97 -14.60
N ILE A 87 21.80 -28.77 -14.33
CA ILE A 87 20.43 -28.53 -14.76
C ILE A 87 19.81 -27.39 -13.94
N SER A 88 19.99 -27.38 -12.61
CA SER A 88 19.43 -26.31 -11.76
C SER A 88 20.09 -24.96 -12.02
N THR A 89 21.40 -24.94 -12.29
CA THR A 89 22.12 -23.69 -12.62
C THR A 89 21.71 -23.14 -13.98
N THR A 90 21.59 -23.99 -15.00
CA THR A 90 21.13 -23.56 -16.33
C THR A 90 19.68 -23.09 -16.31
N ALA A 91 18.80 -23.76 -15.56
CA ALA A 91 17.42 -23.33 -15.37
C ALA A 91 17.32 -21.96 -14.69
N LEU A 92 18.11 -21.69 -13.63
CA LEU A 92 18.15 -20.39 -12.97
C LEU A 92 18.65 -19.29 -13.94
N MET A 93 19.71 -19.56 -14.70
CA MET A 93 20.26 -18.59 -15.66
C MET A 93 19.25 -18.25 -16.75
N LEU A 94 18.50 -19.25 -17.24
CA LEU A 94 17.44 -19.03 -18.23
C LEU A 94 16.26 -18.25 -17.64
N PHE A 95 15.86 -18.57 -16.40
CA PHE A 95 14.82 -17.84 -15.68
C PHE A 95 15.19 -16.35 -15.50
N LEU A 96 16.40 -16.06 -15.02
CA LEU A 96 16.91 -14.69 -14.87
C LEU A 96 17.01 -13.94 -16.20
N ALA A 97 17.39 -14.63 -17.28
CA ALA A 97 17.44 -14.02 -18.62
C ALA A 97 16.04 -13.59 -19.10
N ILE A 98 15.01 -14.41 -18.85
CA ILE A 98 13.62 -14.07 -19.20
C ILE A 98 13.16 -12.86 -18.39
N LEU A 99 13.44 -12.80 -17.08
CA LEU A 99 13.11 -11.66 -16.22
C LEU A 99 13.74 -10.36 -16.73
N LEU A 100 15.04 -10.40 -17.03
CA LEU A 100 15.76 -9.23 -17.55
C LEU A 100 15.20 -8.78 -18.90
N PHE A 101 14.91 -9.73 -19.80
CA PHE A 101 14.38 -9.38 -21.12
C PHE A 101 12.96 -8.81 -21.03
N GLY A 102 12.10 -9.35 -20.17
CA GLY A 102 10.76 -8.82 -19.89
C GLY A 102 10.84 -7.38 -19.36
N MET A 103 11.72 -7.12 -18.39
CA MET A 103 11.98 -5.78 -17.88
C MET A 103 12.44 -4.80 -18.96
N PHE A 104 13.38 -5.20 -19.81
CA PHE A 104 13.85 -4.33 -20.91
C PHE A 104 12.74 -4.02 -21.92
N HIS A 105 11.88 -4.99 -22.21
CA HIS A 105 10.74 -4.80 -23.09
C HIS A 105 9.75 -3.78 -22.51
N GLU A 106 9.36 -3.95 -21.25
CA GLU A 106 8.41 -3.03 -20.57
C GLU A 106 8.98 -1.62 -20.41
N TRP A 107 10.29 -1.50 -20.20
CA TRP A 107 10.97 -0.20 -20.18
C TRP A 107 10.93 0.48 -21.55
N ASN A 108 11.19 -0.26 -22.63
CA ASN A 108 11.13 0.31 -23.98
C ASN A 108 9.71 0.76 -24.39
N GLU A 109 8.67 0.13 -23.84
CA GLU A 109 7.26 0.54 -24.02
C GLU A 109 6.87 1.77 -23.15
N GLY A 110 7.79 2.30 -22.35
CA GLY A 110 7.53 3.47 -21.51
C GLY A 110 6.57 3.20 -20.35
N ALA A 111 6.34 1.93 -19.98
CA ALA A 111 5.44 1.57 -18.88
C ALA A 111 5.94 2.08 -17.52
N LEU A 112 7.25 2.31 -17.40
CA LEU A 112 7.94 2.79 -16.19
C LEU A 112 8.08 4.33 -16.15
N ASP A 113 7.75 5.04 -17.24
CA ASP A 113 7.94 6.48 -17.31
C ASP A 113 6.78 7.21 -16.63
N TRP A 114 7.09 7.88 -15.51
CA TRP A 114 6.12 8.65 -14.74
C TRP A 114 5.73 9.95 -15.44
N PHE A 115 6.69 10.62 -16.07
CA PHE A 115 6.54 11.96 -16.63
C PHE A 115 6.83 11.98 -18.12
N SER A 116 5.76 11.95 -18.92
CA SER A 116 5.81 12.51 -20.26
C SER A 116 5.01 13.81 -20.21
N SER A 117 5.71 14.94 -20.18
CA SER A 117 5.12 16.22 -20.58
C SER A 117 4.63 16.13 -22.02
#